data_AF-A0A7N9CC32-F1
#
_entry.id   AF-A0A7N9CC32-F1
#
_cell.length_a   1.000
_cell.length_b   1.000
_cell.length_c   1.000
_cell.angle_alpha   90.00
_cell.angle_beta   90.00
_cell.angle_gamma   90.00
#
_symmetry.space_group_name_H-M   'P 1'
#
loop_
_entity.id
_entity.type
_entity.pdbx_description
1 polymer ?
#
loop_
_entity_poly.entity_id
_entity_poly.type
_entity_poly.pdbx_seq_one_letter_code
_entity_poly.pdbx_strand_id
1 'polypeptide(L)'
;MFVLCNQNKELVSYRAINRPDITDTEMETVMDTIVDSLFCFFVTLGAVPIIRCSRGTAAEMVAVKLDKKLRENLRDARNSLFTGDTLGAGQFSFQRPLLVLVDRNIDLATPLHHTWTYQALVHDVLDFHLNRVNLEESSGVENSPAGARPKRKNKKSYDLTPVDKFWQKHKGSPFPEVAESVQQELESYRAQEDEVKRLKSIMGLEGEDEGAISMLSDNTAKLTSAVSSLPELLEKKRLIDLHTNVATAVLEHIKARKLDVYFEYEEKIMSKTTLDKSLLDIISDPDAGTPEDKMRLFLIYYISTQQAPSEADLEQYKKALTDAGCNLNPLQYIKQWKAFTKMASAPASYGSTTTKPMGLLSRVMNTGSQFVMEGVKNLVLKQQNLPVTRILDNLMEMKSNPETDDYRYFDPKMLRGNDSSVPRNKNPFQEAIVFVVGGGNYIEYQNLVDYIKGKQGKHILYGCSELFNATQFIKQLSQLGQK
;
A
#
# COMPACT_ATOMS: atom_id res chain seq x y z
N MET A 1 3.68 2.81 9.04
CA MET A 1 3.25 1.44 8.67
C MET A 1 4.12 0.46 9.42
N PHE A 2 3.58 -0.68 9.88
CA PHE A 2 4.37 -1.77 10.44
C PHE A 2 3.89 -3.12 9.88
N VAL A 3 4.75 -4.13 9.95
CA VAL A 3 4.43 -5.53 9.60
C VAL A 3 4.89 -6.39 10.76
N LEU A 4 4.10 -7.38 11.18
CA LEU A 4 4.43 -8.17 12.37
C LEU A 4 5.65 -9.06 12.17
N CYS A 5 5.76 -9.69 11.00
CA CYS A 5 6.88 -10.58 10.71
C CYS A 5 7.31 -10.46 9.25
N ASN A 6 8.59 -10.19 9.02
CA ASN A 6 9.19 -10.31 7.68
C ASN A 6 9.71 -11.74 7.43
N GLN A 7 10.26 -12.37 8.48
CA GLN A 7 10.72 -13.76 8.44
C GLN A 7 9.52 -14.68 8.62
N ASN A 8 9.40 -15.76 7.85
CA ASN A 8 8.27 -16.70 7.96
C ASN A 8 6.88 -16.05 7.82
N LYS A 9 6.76 -14.95 7.06
CA LYS A 9 5.48 -14.27 6.78
C LYS A 9 4.39 -15.20 6.23
N GLU A 10 4.80 -16.27 5.56
CA GLU A 10 3.91 -17.34 5.06
C GLU A 10 3.08 -17.99 6.18
N LEU A 11 3.56 -18.03 7.43
CA LEU A 11 2.85 -18.60 8.58
C LEU A 11 1.63 -17.76 9.01
N VAL A 12 1.65 -16.45 8.73
CA VAL A 12 0.57 -15.50 9.09
C VAL A 12 -0.08 -14.89 7.85
N SER A 13 0.09 -15.57 6.71
CA SER A 13 -0.42 -15.17 5.39
C SER A 13 -1.93 -15.40 5.29
N TYR A 14 -2.56 -14.80 4.27
CA TYR A 14 -3.97 -15.06 3.96
C TYR A 14 -4.21 -16.55 3.69
N ARG A 15 -3.29 -17.19 2.96
CA ARG A 15 -3.35 -18.64 2.70
C ARG A 15 -3.30 -19.47 3.98
N ALA A 16 -2.39 -19.16 4.90
CA ALA A 16 -2.26 -19.92 6.14
C ALA A 16 -3.59 -19.97 6.90
N ILE A 17 -4.32 -18.86 6.94
CA ILE A 17 -5.58 -18.72 7.69
C ILE A 17 -6.76 -19.36 6.93
N ASN A 18 -6.73 -19.43 5.60
CA ASN A 18 -7.89 -19.81 4.79
C ASN A 18 -7.79 -21.15 4.04
N ARG A 19 -6.71 -21.92 4.26
CA ARG A 19 -6.57 -23.25 3.64
C ARG A 19 -7.60 -24.23 4.23
N PRO A 20 -8.23 -25.10 3.41
CA PRO A 20 -9.31 -25.96 3.86
C PRO A 20 -8.86 -27.08 4.80
N ASP A 21 -7.57 -27.41 4.82
CA ASP A 21 -6.94 -28.44 5.63
C ASP A 21 -6.35 -27.92 6.95
N ILE A 22 -6.55 -26.64 7.28
CA ILE A 22 -6.03 -26.09 8.54
C ILE A 22 -6.73 -26.74 9.74
N THR A 23 -5.93 -27.22 10.68
CA THR A 23 -6.43 -27.72 11.97
C THR A 23 -6.67 -26.59 12.95
N ASP A 24 -7.56 -26.79 13.92
CA ASP A 24 -7.81 -25.83 14.99
C ASP A 24 -6.52 -25.45 15.74
N THR A 25 -5.62 -26.41 15.98
CA THR A 25 -4.33 -26.16 16.64
C THR A 25 -3.39 -25.28 15.82
N GLU A 26 -3.34 -25.48 14.49
CA GLU A 26 -2.55 -24.61 13.61
C GLU A 26 -3.16 -23.21 13.56
N MET A 27 -4.48 -23.08 13.46
CA MET A 27 -5.17 -21.79 13.51
C MET A 27 -4.84 -21.04 14.79
N GLU A 28 -4.93 -21.71 15.94
CA GLU A 28 -4.58 -21.15 17.25
C GLU A 28 -3.12 -20.67 17.28
N THR A 29 -2.18 -21.44 16.72
CA THR A 29 -0.76 -21.07 16.63
C THR A 29 -0.53 -19.82 15.79
N VAL A 30 -1.23 -19.71 14.66
CA VAL A 30 -1.18 -18.51 13.80
C VAL A 30 -1.71 -17.29 14.55
N MET A 31 -2.86 -17.43 15.23
CA MET A 31 -3.46 -16.35 16.00
C MET A 31 -2.57 -15.92 17.18
N ASP A 32 -1.97 -16.87 17.90
CA ASP A 32 -1.05 -16.58 19.01
C ASP A 32 0.19 -15.82 18.54
N THR A 33 0.75 -16.19 17.38
CA THR A 33 1.87 -15.46 16.78
C THR A 33 1.51 -13.99 16.47
N ILE A 34 0.31 -13.75 15.92
CA ILE A 34 -0.19 -12.40 15.63
C ILE A 34 -0.41 -11.62 16.94
N VAL A 35 -1.05 -12.25 17.93
CA VAL A 35 -1.36 -11.65 19.24
C VAL A 35 -0.08 -11.27 19.99
N ASP A 36 0.92 -12.15 20.01
CA ASP A 36 2.20 -11.91 20.66
C ASP A 36 2.93 -10.72 20.03
N SER A 37 2.94 -10.66 18.71
CA SER A 37 3.57 -9.56 17.97
C SER A 37 2.85 -8.22 18.19
N LEU A 38 1.51 -8.22 18.16
CA LEU A 38 0.70 -7.03 18.46
C LEU A 38 0.87 -6.58 19.91
N PHE A 39 0.94 -7.52 20.85
CA PHE A 39 1.21 -7.22 22.25
C PHE A 39 2.58 -6.53 22.40
N CYS A 40 3.64 -7.07 21.80
CA CYS A 40 4.97 -6.44 21.80
C CYS A 40 4.96 -5.05 21.15
N PHE A 41 4.20 -4.87 20.07
CA PHE A 41 4.00 -3.58 19.44
C PHE A 41 3.37 -2.57 20.42
N PHE A 42 2.29 -2.94 21.12
CA PHE A 42 1.64 -2.06 22.09
C PHE A 42 2.49 -1.78 23.34
N VAL A 43 3.27 -2.76 23.79
CA VAL A 43 4.28 -2.56 24.85
C VAL A 43 5.30 -1.51 24.42
N THR A 44 5.79 -1.60 23.18
CA THR A 44 6.76 -0.63 22.61
C THR A 44 6.15 0.75 22.44
N LEU A 45 4.87 0.82 22.06
CA LEU A 45 4.13 2.08 21.96
C LEU A 45 3.83 2.68 23.35
N GLY A 46 3.88 1.89 24.43
CA GLY A 46 3.51 2.34 25.77
C GLY A 46 2.02 2.63 25.94
N ALA A 47 1.15 2.06 25.09
CA ALA A 47 -0.26 2.39 25.03
C ALA A 47 -1.14 1.14 25.07
N VAL A 48 -2.24 1.21 25.83
CA VAL A 48 -3.27 0.16 25.85
C VAL A 48 -4.46 0.62 25.01
N PRO A 49 -4.75 -0.04 23.87
CA PRO A 49 -5.79 0.39 22.96
C PRO A 49 -7.19 0.08 23.48
N ILE A 50 -8.20 0.70 22.84
CA ILE A 50 -9.58 0.17 22.79
C ILE A 50 -9.68 -0.66 21.51
N ILE A 51 -10.18 -1.89 21.57
CA ILE A 51 -10.16 -2.81 20.42
C ILE A 51 -11.56 -2.90 19.81
N ARG A 52 -11.62 -2.78 18.47
CA ARG A 52 -12.83 -2.95 17.65
C ARG A 52 -12.54 -3.95 16.53
N CYS A 53 -13.45 -4.90 16.32
CA CYS A 53 -13.36 -5.89 15.25
C CYS A 53 -14.75 -6.36 14.79
N SER A 54 -14.84 -6.90 13.58
CA SER A 54 -16.03 -7.62 13.12
C SER A 54 -16.20 -8.95 13.87
N ARG A 55 -17.41 -9.52 13.80
CA ARG A 55 -17.74 -10.84 14.39
C ARG A 55 -17.51 -11.97 13.38
N GLY A 56 -17.22 -13.17 13.88
CA GLY A 56 -17.09 -14.40 13.10
C GLY A 56 -15.84 -14.45 12.22
N THR A 57 -14.81 -13.65 12.50
CA THR A 57 -13.59 -13.53 11.67
C THR A 57 -12.33 -13.90 12.44
N ALA A 58 -11.21 -14.12 11.74
CA ALA A 58 -9.92 -14.30 12.38
C ALA A 58 -9.51 -13.06 13.21
N ALA A 59 -9.93 -11.87 12.76
CA ALA A 59 -9.76 -10.64 13.52
C ALA A 59 -10.45 -10.69 14.90
N GLU A 60 -11.58 -11.38 15.06
CA GLU A 60 -12.22 -11.57 16.37
C GLU A 60 -11.38 -12.46 17.29
N MET A 61 -10.81 -13.55 16.77
CA MET A 61 -9.94 -14.43 17.56
C MET A 61 -8.72 -13.67 18.09
N VAL A 62 -8.09 -12.87 17.23
CA VAL A 62 -6.99 -11.97 17.61
C VAL A 62 -7.46 -10.96 18.66
N ALA A 63 -8.63 -10.34 18.48
CA ALA A 63 -9.17 -9.34 19.41
C ALA A 63 -9.37 -9.90 20.82
N VAL A 64 -10.01 -11.07 20.92
CA VAL A 64 -10.32 -11.74 22.20
C VAL A 64 -9.03 -12.14 22.92
N LYS A 65 -8.10 -12.77 22.20
CA LYS A 65 -6.80 -13.19 22.77
C LYS A 65 -5.95 -11.99 23.19
N LEU A 66 -5.89 -10.94 22.37
CA LEU A 66 -5.14 -9.73 22.69
C LEU A 66 -5.73 -8.98 23.88
N ASP A 67 -7.06 -8.83 23.95
CA ASP A 67 -7.75 -8.24 25.10
C ASP A 67 -7.44 -9.01 26.39
N LYS A 68 -7.54 -10.35 26.34
CA LYS A 68 -7.17 -11.23 27.46
C LYS A 68 -5.71 -11.00 27.90
N LYS A 69 -4.76 -11.03 26.95
CA LYS A 69 -3.33 -10.86 27.24
C LYS A 69 -3.00 -9.49 27.83
N LEU A 70 -3.63 -8.42 27.32
CA LEU A 70 -3.50 -7.07 27.85
C LEU A 70 -4.06 -6.96 29.28
N ARG A 71 -5.24 -7.54 29.55
CA ARG A 71 -5.85 -7.55 30.89
C ARG A 71 -4.99 -8.29 31.91
N GLU A 72 -4.46 -9.45 31.52
CA GLU A 72 -3.59 -10.26 32.39
C GLU A 72 -2.33 -9.47 32.76
N ASN A 73 -1.68 -8.80 31.79
CA ASN A 73 -0.51 -7.97 32.08
C ASN A 73 -0.84 -6.74 32.94
N LEU A 74 -1.98 -6.09 32.73
CA LEU A 74 -2.42 -4.94 33.53
C LEU A 74 -2.80 -5.29 34.97
N ARG A 75 -3.23 -6.54 35.22
CA ARG A 75 -3.54 -7.03 36.56
C ARG A 75 -2.27 -7.33 37.37
N ASP A 76 -1.19 -7.72 36.71
CA ASP A 76 0.09 -7.99 37.37
C ASP A 76 0.87 -6.69 37.62
N ALA A 77 0.50 -5.96 38.68
CA ALA A 77 1.10 -4.67 39.03
C ALA A 77 2.62 -4.71 39.28
N ARG A 78 3.21 -5.91 39.50
CA ARG A 78 4.67 -6.06 39.69
C ARG A 78 5.44 -6.26 38.38
N ASN A 79 4.78 -6.75 37.33
CA ASN A 79 5.39 -7.04 36.02
C ASN A 79 4.65 -6.37 34.85
N SER A 80 3.80 -5.38 35.13
CA SER A 80 3.04 -4.68 34.10
C SER A 80 3.99 -3.90 33.21
N LEU A 81 4.01 -4.28 31.93
CA LEU A 81 4.87 -3.70 30.91
C LEU A 81 4.36 -2.33 30.43
N PHE A 82 3.16 -1.94 30.86
CA PHE A 82 2.50 -0.69 30.50
C PHE A 82 2.61 0.40 31.59
N THR A 83 3.30 0.13 32.69
CA THR A 83 3.34 1.02 33.87
C THR A 83 4.75 1.27 34.42
N GLY A 84 5.81 0.76 33.80
CA GLY A 84 7.18 0.88 34.28
C GLY A 84 7.90 2.19 33.90
N ASP A 85 8.92 2.56 34.68
CA ASP A 85 9.82 3.72 34.51
C ASP A 85 10.54 3.80 33.14
N THR A 86 10.41 2.78 32.29
CA THR A 86 10.94 2.72 30.93
C THR A 86 10.17 3.59 29.93
N LEU A 87 8.96 4.02 30.27
CA LEU A 87 8.17 4.97 29.49
C LEU A 87 8.44 6.36 30.04
N GLY A 88 9.30 7.12 29.35
CA GLY A 88 9.69 8.47 29.78
C GLY A 88 8.47 9.34 30.09
N ALA A 89 8.62 10.23 31.09
CA ALA A 89 7.56 11.04 31.70
C ALA A 89 6.78 12.02 30.78
N GLY A 90 6.80 11.83 29.45
CA GLY A 90 6.03 12.56 28.45
C GLY A 90 5.29 11.69 27.42
N GLN A 91 5.31 10.35 27.54
CA GLN A 91 4.63 9.43 26.59
C GLN A 91 3.22 9.01 27.00
N PHE A 92 2.70 9.50 28.13
CA PHE A 92 1.30 9.25 28.50
C PHE A 92 0.37 10.08 27.60
N SER A 93 -0.08 9.50 26.49
CA SER A 93 -1.26 10.03 25.82
C SER A 93 -2.45 9.87 26.76
N PHE A 94 -3.03 10.99 27.20
CA PHE A 94 -4.26 11.01 28.00
C PHE A 94 -5.44 10.37 27.24
N GLN A 95 -5.32 10.23 25.93
CA GLN A 95 -6.32 9.60 25.07
C GLN A 95 -5.80 8.25 24.56
N ARG A 96 -6.57 7.19 24.82
CA ARG A 96 -6.20 5.85 24.39
C ARG A 96 -6.42 5.70 22.89
N PRO A 97 -5.48 5.05 22.17
CA PRO A 97 -5.66 4.82 20.76
C PRO A 97 -6.75 3.77 20.51
N LEU A 98 -7.43 3.90 19.38
CA LEU A 98 -8.35 2.90 18.85
C LEU A 98 -7.57 1.85 18.04
N LEU A 99 -7.68 0.57 18.36
CA LEU A 99 -7.23 -0.52 17.49
C LEU A 99 -8.43 -1.06 16.69
N VAL A 100 -8.40 -0.90 15.37
CA VAL A 100 -9.36 -1.51 14.44
C VAL A 100 -8.71 -2.74 13.83
N LEU A 101 -9.21 -3.92 14.19
CA LEU A 101 -8.83 -5.19 13.58
C LEU A 101 -9.79 -5.50 12.43
N VAL A 102 -9.23 -5.68 11.23
CA VAL A 102 -9.98 -6.08 10.04
C VAL A 102 -9.41 -7.36 9.46
N ASP A 103 -10.27 -8.17 8.85
CA ASP A 103 -9.88 -9.38 8.13
C ASP A 103 -9.74 -9.04 6.64
N ARG A 104 -8.74 -9.63 5.96
CA ARG A 104 -8.53 -9.40 4.53
C ARG A 104 -9.77 -9.72 3.68
N ASN A 105 -10.63 -10.64 4.15
CA ASN A 105 -11.89 -10.99 3.51
C ASN A 105 -12.86 -9.81 3.31
N ILE A 106 -12.66 -8.68 3.99
CA ILE A 106 -13.48 -7.48 3.80
C ILE A 106 -13.30 -6.83 2.43
N ASP A 107 -12.13 -7.03 1.80
CA ASP A 107 -11.81 -6.46 0.50
C ASP A 107 -10.68 -7.27 -0.15
N LEU A 108 -11.04 -8.10 -1.13
CA LEU A 108 -10.08 -8.85 -1.96
C LEU A 108 -9.79 -8.15 -3.29
N ALA A 109 -10.52 -7.08 -3.64
CA ALA A 109 -10.34 -6.38 -4.92
C ALA A 109 -9.16 -5.40 -4.87
N THR A 110 -9.03 -4.62 -3.80
CA THR A 110 -7.94 -3.63 -3.65
C THR A 110 -6.55 -4.26 -3.81
N PRO A 111 -6.21 -5.39 -3.15
CA PRO A 111 -4.95 -6.11 -3.38
C PRO A 111 -4.59 -6.44 -4.83
N LEU A 112 -5.61 -6.60 -5.69
CA LEU A 112 -5.46 -7.01 -7.09
C LEU A 112 -5.40 -5.80 -8.02
N HIS A 113 -5.83 -4.62 -7.57
CA HIS A 113 -5.93 -3.40 -8.35
C HIS A 113 -4.56 -2.94 -8.84
N HIS A 114 -4.45 -2.58 -10.11
CA HIS A 114 -3.31 -1.82 -10.61
C HIS A 114 -3.32 -0.45 -9.94
N THR A 115 -2.17 -0.03 -9.45
CA THR A 115 -2.05 1.22 -8.71
C THR A 115 -1.44 2.32 -9.57
N TRP A 116 -1.61 3.56 -9.15
CA TRP A 116 -1.08 4.73 -9.84
C TRP A 116 -0.21 5.64 -8.96
N THR A 117 0.00 5.25 -7.70
CA THR A 117 0.87 5.98 -6.77
C THR A 117 2.27 5.39 -6.78
N TYR A 118 3.29 6.24 -6.61
CA TYR A 118 4.68 5.85 -6.87
C TYR A 118 5.16 4.65 -6.05
N GLN A 119 4.93 4.63 -4.73
CA GLN A 119 5.34 3.54 -3.86
C GLN A 119 4.64 2.23 -4.17
N ALA A 120 3.33 2.29 -4.41
CA ALA A 120 2.56 1.11 -4.71
C ALA A 120 2.94 0.56 -6.09
N LEU A 121 3.21 1.42 -7.08
CA LEU A 121 3.64 1.01 -8.42
C LEU A 121 5.02 0.33 -8.37
N VAL A 122 5.98 0.95 -7.67
CA VAL A 122 7.30 0.35 -7.46
C VAL A 122 7.19 -1.03 -6.83
N HIS A 123 6.30 -1.21 -5.83
CA HIS A 123 6.08 -2.50 -5.19
C HIS A 123 5.37 -3.54 -6.09
N ASP A 124 4.52 -3.08 -7.00
CA ASP A 124 3.73 -3.95 -7.88
C ASP A 124 4.53 -4.43 -9.10
N VAL A 125 5.36 -3.56 -9.70
CA VAL A 125 6.02 -3.86 -10.98
C VAL A 125 7.51 -4.12 -10.88
N LEU A 126 8.18 -3.75 -9.78
CA LEU A 126 9.62 -3.93 -9.58
C LEU A 126 9.91 -4.89 -8.42
N ASP A 127 11.15 -5.41 -8.36
CA ASP A 127 11.65 -6.17 -7.22
C ASP A 127 11.95 -5.22 -6.04
N PHE A 128 10.91 -4.89 -5.28
CA PHE A 128 10.96 -4.01 -4.12
C PHE A 128 10.81 -4.79 -2.82
N HIS A 129 11.88 -4.86 -2.03
CA HIS A 129 11.89 -5.56 -0.74
C HIS A 129 12.72 -4.80 0.29
N LEU A 130 12.20 -4.64 1.52
CA LEU A 130 12.89 -3.95 2.63
C LEU A 130 13.44 -2.57 2.24
N ASN A 131 12.62 -1.77 1.55
CA ASN A 131 13.00 -0.45 1.05
C ASN A 131 14.13 -0.46 0.00
N ARG A 132 14.42 -1.60 -0.62
CA ARG A 132 15.41 -1.73 -1.70
C ARG A 132 14.74 -2.16 -2.99
N VAL A 133 15.03 -1.45 -4.07
CA VAL A 133 14.62 -1.79 -5.43
C VAL A 133 15.81 -2.42 -6.15
N ASN A 134 15.63 -3.60 -6.73
CA ASN A 134 16.63 -4.21 -7.61
C ASN A 134 16.17 -4.08 -9.06
N LEU A 135 16.96 -3.37 -9.87
CA LEU A 135 16.74 -3.26 -11.31
C LEU A 135 17.70 -4.21 -12.04
N GLU A 136 17.17 -4.96 -13.00
CA GLU A 136 18.02 -5.67 -13.96
C GLU A 136 18.43 -4.68 -15.05
N GLU A 137 19.73 -4.46 -15.24
CA GLU A 137 20.17 -3.76 -16.44
C GLU A 137 19.92 -4.69 -17.64
N SER A 138 19.06 -4.24 -18.55
CA SER A 138 19.03 -4.75 -19.91
C SER A 138 20.36 -4.39 -20.54
N SER A 139 21.33 -5.32 -20.50
CA SER A 139 22.50 -5.22 -21.34
C SER A 139 21.98 -5.03 -22.76
N GLY A 140 22.28 -3.89 -23.37
CA GLY A 140 21.90 -3.59 -24.74
C GLY A 140 22.20 -4.77 -25.65
N VAL A 141 21.41 -4.89 -26.72
CA VAL A 141 21.54 -5.92 -27.76
C VAL A 141 22.93 -5.82 -28.39
N GLU A 142 23.93 -6.39 -27.74
CA GLU A 142 25.23 -6.67 -28.33
C GLU A 142 25.27 -8.16 -28.61
N ASN A 143 25.26 -8.47 -29.90
CA ASN A 143 25.49 -9.79 -30.47
C ASN A 143 26.72 -10.42 -29.82
N SER A 144 26.51 -11.21 -28.77
CA SER A 144 27.57 -12.00 -28.17
C SER A 144 27.88 -13.14 -29.14
N PRO A 145 29.15 -13.34 -29.55
CA PRO A 145 29.54 -14.44 -30.43
C PRO A 145 29.11 -15.78 -29.81
N ALA A 146 28.64 -16.70 -30.67
CA ALA A 146 28.26 -18.04 -30.25
C ALA A 146 29.42 -18.72 -29.49
N GLY A 147 29.23 -18.99 -28.19
CA GLY A 147 30.21 -19.67 -27.33
C GLY A 147 30.62 -18.94 -26.04
N ALA A 148 30.20 -17.70 -25.81
CA ALA A 148 30.51 -16.99 -24.56
C ALA A 148 29.62 -17.47 -23.39
N ARG A 149 30.22 -17.74 -22.21
CA ARG A 149 29.49 -18.01 -20.95
C ARG A 149 28.44 -16.91 -20.71
N PRO A 150 27.23 -17.25 -20.19
CA PRO A 150 26.22 -16.23 -19.91
C PRO A 150 26.80 -15.19 -18.95
N LYS A 151 26.96 -13.94 -19.43
CA LYS A 151 27.33 -12.81 -18.58
C LYS A 151 26.25 -12.70 -17.49
N ARG A 152 26.68 -12.66 -16.22
CA ARG A 152 25.79 -12.34 -15.10
C ARG A 152 25.12 -11.00 -15.43
N LYS A 153 23.78 -10.98 -15.48
CA LYS A 153 23.01 -9.74 -15.54
C LYS A 153 23.46 -8.87 -14.37
N ASN A 154 24.01 -7.68 -14.65
CA ASN A 154 24.35 -6.73 -13.60
C ASN A 154 23.03 -6.25 -12.99
N LYS A 155 22.82 -6.56 -11.71
CA LYS A 155 21.69 -6.05 -10.94
C LYS A 155 22.14 -4.79 -10.23
N LYS A 156 21.42 -3.69 -10.42
CA LYS A 156 21.66 -2.44 -9.73
C LYS A 156 20.62 -2.28 -8.63
N SER A 157 21.08 -2.08 -7.40
CA SER A 157 20.22 -1.92 -6.23
C SER A 157 20.16 -0.47 -5.79
N TYR A 158 18.95 -0.01 -5.45
CA TYR A 158 18.68 1.34 -4.97
C TYR A 158 17.94 1.29 -3.63
N ASP A 159 18.44 2.02 -2.64
CA ASP A 159 17.85 2.07 -1.29
C ASP A 159 16.97 3.33 -1.13
N LEU A 160 15.68 3.12 -0.89
CA LEU A 160 14.63 4.14 -0.71
C LEU A 160 14.40 4.42 0.78
N THR A 161 15.26 5.23 1.36
CA THR A 161 15.36 5.38 2.82
C THR A 161 14.49 6.52 3.39
N PRO A 162 14.31 6.59 4.74
CA PRO A 162 13.65 7.73 5.38
C PRO A 162 14.37 9.07 5.22
N VAL A 163 15.68 9.07 4.95
CA VAL A 163 16.47 10.29 4.77
C VAL A 163 16.32 10.89 3.36
N ASP A 164 15.82 10.10 2.41
CA ASP A 164 15.52 10.52 1.06
C ASP A 164 14.30 11.45 1.04
N LYS A 165 14.55 12.75 0.89
CA LYS A 165 13.53 13.79 0.90
C LYS A 165 12.59 13.68 -0.30
N PHE A 166 13.10 13.28 -1.47
CA PHE A 166 12.28 13.10 -2.66
C PHE A 166 11.30 11.95 -2.43
N TRP A 167 11.79 10.81 -1.98
CA TRP A 167 10.97 9.66 -1.65
C TRP A 167 9.93 9.99 -0.58
N GLN A 168 10.30 10.62 0.54
CA GLN A 168 9.31 10.96 1.57
C GLN A 168 8.19 11.87 1.09
N LYS A 169 8.52 12.81 0.20
CA LYS A 169 7.56 13.75 -0.39
C LYS A 169 6.65 13.09 -1.43
N HIS A 170 7.21 12.28 -2.31
CA HIS A 170 6.53 11.81 -3.53
C HIS A 170 6.14 10.32 -3.53
N LYS A 171 6.50 9.51 -2.52
CA LYS A 171 6.11 8.09 -2.44
C LYS A 171 4.60 7.84 -2.57
N GLY A 172 3.79 8.79 -2.08
CA GLY A 172 2.33 8.74 -2.17
C GLY A 172 1.72 9.53 -3.32
N SER A 173 2.53 10.25 -4.09
CA SER A 173 2.05 11.06 -5.22
C SER A 173 1.66 10.17 -6.40
N PRO A 174 0.69 10.60 -7.23
CA PRO A 174 0.41 9.98 -8.52
C PRO A 174 1.67 9.96 -9.40
N PHE A 175 1.86 8.89 -10.17
CA PHE A 175 3.06 8.69 -10.99
C PHE A 175 3.37 9.85 -11.96
N PRO A 176 2.39 10.47 -12.65
CA PRO A 176 2.67 11.64 -13.50
C PRO A 176 3.32 12.81 -12.74
N GLU A 177 2.87 13.09 -11.52
CA GLU A 177 3.43 14.14 -10.67
C GLU A 177 4.88 13.83 -10.27
N VAL A 178 5.19 12.55 -10.05
CA VAL A 178 6.56 12.11 -9.75
C VAL A 178 7.47 12.34 -10.93
N ALA A 179 7.06 11.99 -12.15
CA ALA A 179 7.85 12.23 -13.35
C ALA A 179 8.13 13.73 -13.57
N GLU A 180 7.12 14.58 -13.37
CA GLU A 180 7.28 16.04 -13.44
C GLU A 180 8.22 16.56 -12.35
N SER A 181 8.12 16.02 -11.13
CA SER A 181 8.96 16.43 -9.99
C SER A 181 10.43 16.01 -10.17
N VAL A 182 10.70 14.81 -10.71
CA VAL A 182 12.09 14.38 -11.04
C VAL A 182 12.71 15.33 -12.06
N GLN A 183 11.95 15.71 -13.09
CA GLN A 183 12.41 16.63 -14.13
C GLN A 183 12.75 18.02 -13.54
N GLN A 184 11.89 18.55 -12.67
CA GLN A 184 12.13 19.82 -11.99
C GLN A 184 13.39 19.77 -11.10
N GLU A 185 13.61 18.67 -10.37
CA GLU A 185 14.83 18.54 -9.55
C GLU A 185 16.10 18.43 -10.39
N LEU A 186 16.03 17.75 -11.54
CA LEU A 186 17.14 17.67 -12.50
C LEU A 186 17.49 19.04 -13.09
N GLU A 187 16.50 19.84 -13.46
CA GLU A 187 16.69 21.21 -13.95
C GLU A 187 17.27 22.13 -12.87
N SER A 188 16.74 22.05 -11.65
CA SER A 188 17.28 22.76 -10.49
C SER A 188 18.73 22.39 -10.20
N TYR A 189 19.08 21.11 -10.32
CA TYR A 189 20.45 20.64 -10.15
C TYR A 189 21.39 21.19 -11.23
N ARG A 190 20.98 21.16 -12.51
CA ARG A 190 21.79 21.72 -13.62
C ARG A 190 22.08 23.20 -13.42
N ALA A 191 21.08 23.99 -13.01
CA ALA A 191 21.28 25.41 -12.71
C ALA A 191 22.28 25.64 -11.57
N GLN A 192 22.25 24.80 -10.52
CA GLN A 192 23.21 24.86 -9.42
C GLN A 192 24.63 24.44 -9.86
N GLU A 193 24.74 23.41 -10.70
CA GLU A 193 26.01 22.94 -11.26
C GLU A 193 26.66 24.01 -12.15
N ASP A 194 25.88 24.65 -13.02
CA ASP A 194 26.34 25.71 -13.90
C ASP A 194 26.80 26.95 -13.11
N GLU A 195 26.11 27.28 -12.00
CA GLU A 195 26.57 28.34 -11.10
C GLU A 195 27.91 28.00 -10.44
N VAL A 196 28.09 26.76 -9.99
CA VAL A 196 29.38 26.30 -9.42
C VAL A 196 30.48 26.33 -10.48
N LYS A 197 30.21 25.91 -11.72
CA LYS A 197 31.16 25.99 -12.84
C LYS A 197 31.52 27.45 -13.16
N ARG A 198 30.52 28.33 -13.20
CA ARG A 198 30.72 29.77 -13.41
C ARG A 198 31.59 30.39 -12.33
N LEU A 199 31.33 30.07 -11.07
CA LEU A 199 32.15 30.52 -9.94
C LEU A 199 33.60 30.01 -10.05
N LYS A 200 33.82 28.75 -10.45
CA LYS A 200 35.16 28.22 -10.71
C LYS A 200 35.88 28.95 -11.85
N SER A 201 35.18 29.22 -12.95
CA SER A 201 35.75 29.87 -14.14
C SER A 201 36.07 31.36 -13.90
N ILE A 202 35.20 32.11 -13.21
CA ILE A 202 35.45 33.51 -12.80
C ILE A 202 36.76 33.63 -11.98
N MET A 203 37.19 32.56 -11.33
CA MET A 203 38.35 32.56 -10.47
C MET A 203 39.65 32.09 -11.13
N GLY A 204 39.67 31.76 -12.42
CA GLY A 204 40.90 31.37 -13.10
C GLY A 204 41.48 30.01 -12.68
N LEU A 205 40.72 29.17 -11.95
CA LEU A 205 41.13 27.81 -11.56
C LEU A 205 41.15 26.80 -12.73
N GLU A 206 40.90 27.26 -13.96
CA GLU A 206 41.02 26.47 -15.19
C GLU A 206 42.41 26.59 -15.85
N GLY A 207 43.39 27.23 -15.20
CA GLY A 207 44.78 27.29 -15.64
C GLY A 207 45.77 27.09 -14.49
N GLU A 208 46.88 26.40 -14.77
CA GLU A 208 48.00 26.10 -13.87
C GLU A 208 48.80 27.35 -13.42
N ASP A 209 48.15 28.47 -13.07
CA ASP A 209 48.87 29.69 -12.67
C ASP A 209 48.70 29.97 -11.17
N GLU A 210 49.70 29.52 -10.42
CA GLU A 210 49.84 29.52 -8.95
C GLU A 210 50.12 30.93 -8.36
N GLY A 211 49.69 32.00 -9.03
CA GLY A 211 50.20 33.36 -8.82
C GLY A 211 49.23 34.44 -8.30
N ALA A 212 47.92 34.21 -8.21
CA ALA A 212 46.95 35.30 -8.02
C ALA A 212 46.13 35.25 -6.70
N ILE A 213 46.76 34.88 -5.57
CA ILE A 213 46.08 34.75 -4.26
C ILE A 213 45.79 36.11 -3.58
N SER A 214 46.27 37.24 -4.11
CA SER A 214 46.29 38.52 -3.36
C SER A 214 45.04 39.43 -3.48
N MET A 215 43.98 39.08 -4.23
CA MET A 215 42.80 39.98 -4.39
C MET A 215 41.44 39.30 -4.07
N LEU A 216 41.38 38.48 -3.02
CA LEU A 216 40.23 37.61 -2.74
C LEU A 216 39.74 37.67 -1.27
N SER A 217 39.18 38.79 -0.77
CA SER A 217 38.47 38.73 0.54
C SER A 217 37.00 38.36 0.38
N ASP A 218 36.28 38.98 -0.56
CA ASP A 218 34.83 38.78 -0.70
C ASP A 218 34.46 37.52 -1.50
N ASN A 219 35.35 37.07 -2.39
CA ASN A 219 35.18 35.83 -3.17
C ASN A 219 35.56 34.57 -2.38
N THR A 220 36.40 34.68 -1.34
CA THR A 220 36.82 33.56 -0.48
C THR A 220 35.68 33.02 0.38
N ALA A 221 34.74 33.87 0.80
CA ALA A 221 33.53 33.44 1.50
C ALA A 221 32.58 32.63 0.59
N LYS A 222 32.37 33.10 -0.65
CA LYS A 222 31.55 32.37 -1.65
C LYS A 222 32.21 31.06 -2.08
N LEU A 223 33.53 31.02 -2.14
CA LEU A 223 34.32 29.81 -2.36
C LEU A 223 34.19 28.79 -1.25
N THR A 224 34.38 29.24 -0.01
CA THR A 224 34.26 28.38 1.17
C THR A 224 32.85 27.78 1.21
N SER A 225 31.83 28.58 0.91
CA SER A 225 30.44 28.15 0.79
C SER A 225 30.21 27.14 -0.36
N ALA A 226 30.73 27.40 -1.56
CA ALA A 226 30.58 26.50 -2.71
C ALA A 226 31.34 25.17 -2.55
N VAL A 227 32.53 25.18 -1.95
CA VAL A 227 33.29 23.96 -1.63
C VAL A 227 32.59 23.17 -0.51
N SER A 228 31.99 23.86 0.46
CA SER A 228 31.21 23.22 1.54
C SER A 228 29.92 22.57 1.03
N SER A 229 29.33 23.06 -0.07
CA SER A 229 28.09 22.52 -0.65
C SER A 229 28.29 21.43 -1.71
N LEU A 230 29.54 21.15 -2.13
CA LEU A 230 29.83 20.08 -3.10
C LEU A 230 29.35 18.69 -2.65
N PRO A 231 29.57 18.24 -1.38
CA PRO A 231 29.04 16.96 -0.92
C PRO A 231 27.51 16.89 -1.01
N GLU A 232 26.82 17.99 -0.68
CA GLU A 232 25.36 18.08 -0.76
C GLU A 232 24.86 18.00 -2.21
N LEU A 233 25.56 18.65 -3.15
CA LEU A 233 25.24 18.58 -4.58
C LEU A 233 25.48 17.18 -5.15
N LEU A 234 26.54 16.48 -4.74
CA LEU A 234 26.80 15.10 -5.15
C LEU A 234 25.73 14.15 -4.63
N GLU A 235 25.32 14.29 -3.37
CA GLU A 235 24.24 13.46 -2.81
C GLU A 235 22.89 13.78 -3.46
N LYS A 236 22.60 15.07 -3.74
CA LYS A 236 21.41 15.47 -4.51
C LYS A 236 21.41 14.83 -5.90
N LYS A 237 22.54 14.86 -6.62
CA LYS A 237 22.69 14.18 -7.92
C LYS A 237 22.40 12.68 -7.78
N ARG A 238 22.97 12.02 -6.76
CA ARG A 238 22.77 10.58 -6.52
C ARG A 238 21.29 10.23 -6.34
N LEU A 239 20.54 11.05 -5.58
CA LEU A 239 19.09 10.86 -5.38
C LEU A 239 18.29 11.12 -6.66
N ILE A 240 18.63 12.15 -7.43
CA ILE A 240 18.00 12.42 -8.73
C ILE A 240 18.24 11.25 -9.69
N ASP A 241 19.48 10.77 -9.80
CA ASP A 241 19.83 9.62 -10.64
C ASP A 241 19.07 8.37 -10.18
N LEU A 242 18.96 8.15 -8.87
CA LEU A 242 18.18 7.05 -8.30
C LEU A 242 16.71 7.11 -8.76
N HIS A 243 16.03 8.23 -8.53
CA HIS A 243 14.61 8.35 -8.86
C HIS A 243 14.34 8.39 -10.36
N THR A 244 15.26 8.94 -11.15
CA THR A 244 15.21 8.86 -12.61
C THR A 244 15.22 7.41 -13.06
N ASN A 245 16.18 6.61 -12.60
CA ASN A 245 16.28 5.20 -12.98
C ASN A 245 15.06 4.37 -12.54
N VAL A 246 14.60 4.56 -11.30
CA VAL A 246 13.42 3.84 -10.78
C VAL A 246 12.16 4.26 -11.54
N ALA A 247 11.94 5.55 -11.78
CA ALA A 247 10.77 6.03 -12.51
C ALA A 247 10.78 5.58 -13.98
N THR A 248 11.94 5.57 -14.64
CA THR A 248 12.08 5.02 -16.00
C THR A 248 11.72 3.55 -16.05
N ALA A 249 12.22 2.73 -15.12
CA ALA A 249 11.89 1.30 -15.05
C ALA A 249 10.38 1.07 -14.83
N VAL A 250 9.73 1.84 -13.96
CA VAL A 250 8.27 1.79 -13.79
C VAL A 250 7.54 2.16 -15.09
N LEU A 251 7.97 3.22 -15.78
CA LEU A 251 7.37 3.66 -17.03
C LEU A 251 7.49 2.60 -18.14
N GLU A 252 8.62 1.89 -18.22
CA GLU A 252 8.81 0.77 -19.15
C GLU A 252 7.78 -0.34 -18.90
N HIS A 253 7.56 -0.73 -17.64
CA HIS A 253 6.52 -1.71 -17.30
C HIS A 253 5.11 -1.22 -17.62
N ILE A 254 4.79 0.05 -17.35
CA ILE A 254 3.49 0.64 -17.69
C ILE A 254 3.23 0.54 -19.19
N LYS A 255 4.20 0.96 -20.01
CA LYS A 255 4.07 0.94 -21.48
C LYS A 255 4.01 -0.47 -22.04
N ALA A 256 4.91 -1.35 -21.61
CA ALA A 256 5.00 -2.71 -22.14
C ALA A 256 3.73 -3.54 -21.85
N ARG A 257 3.08 -3.29 -20.71
CA ARG A 257 1.87 -4.02 -20.28
C ARG A 257 0.57 -3.25 -20.50
N LYS A 258 0.63 -2.01 -21.01
CA LYS A 258 -0.52 -1.08 -21.14
C LYS A 258 -1.29 -0.92 -19.82
N LEU A 259 -0.57 -0.74 -18.70
CA LEU A 259 -1.17 -0.71 -17.36
C LEU A 259 -2.12 0.46 -17.13
N ASP A 260 -1.96 1.54 -17.89
CA ASP A 260 -2.89 2.67 -17.97
C ASP A 260 -4.31 2.23 -18.37
N VAL A 261 -4.40 1.32 -19.35
CA VAL A 261 -5.69 0.76 -19.81
C VAL A 261 -6.30 -0.14 -18.73
N TYR A 262 -5.51 -1.02 -18.12
CA TYR A 262 -5.99 -1.89 -17.04
C TYR A 262 -6.52 -1.08 -15.86
N PHE A 263 -5.75 -0.09 -15.40
CA PHE A 263 -6.14 0.82 -14.33
C PHE A 263 -7.49 1.51 -14.63
N GLU A 264 -7.68 2.02 -15.85
CA GLU A 264 -8.93 2.69 -16.22
C GLU A 264 -10.15 1.75 -16.16
N TYR A 265 -10.01 0.52 -16.66
CA TYR A 265 -11.08 -0.49 -16.61
C TYR A 265 -11.41 -0.89 -15.18
N GLU A 266 -10.39 -1.13 -14.37
CA GLU A 266 -10.56 -1.54 -12.98
C GLU A 266 -11.24 -0.44 -12.15
N GLU A 267 -10.84 0.82 -12.31
CA GLU A 267 -11.50 1.97 -11.67
C GLU A 267 -12.98 2.08 -12.09
N LYS A 268 -13.30 1.88 -13.37
CA LYS A 268 -14.69 1.87 -13.85
C LYS A 268 -15.48 0.72 -13.20
N ILE A 269 -14.90 -0.47 -13.13
CA ILE A 269 -15.52 -1.65 -12.50
C ILE A 269 -15.77 -1.41 -11.00
N MET A 270 -14.75 -0.96 -10.26
CA MET A 270 -14.83 -0.75 -8.81
C MET A 270 -15.78 0.40 -8.45
N SER A 271 -15.85 1.44 -9.29
CA SER A 271 -16.80 2.54 -9.14
C SER A 271 -18.20 2.24 -9.68
N LYS A 272 -18.44 1.03 -10.22
CA LYS A 272 -19.71 0.60 -10.84
C LYS A 272 -20.14 1.48 -12.02
N THR A 273 -19.17 2.03 -12.73
CA THR A 273 -19.37 2.77 -13.99
C THR A 273 -19.43 1.78 -15.16
N THR A 274 -20.18 2.13 -16.21
CA THR A 274 -20.25 1.33 -17.43
C THR A 274 -18.89 1.28 -18.14
N LEU A 275 -18.54 0.11 -18.68
CA LEU A 275 -17.35 -0.06 -19.51
C LEU A 275 -17.64 0.39 -20.95
N ASP A 276 -16.66 0.99 -21.61
CA ASP A 276 -16.79 1.46 -22.99
C ASP A 276 -16.63 0.32 -24.01
N LYS A 277 -15.82 -0.69 -23.70
CA LYS A 277 -15.67 -1.93 -24.48
C LYS A 277 -15.87 -3.15 -23.59
N SER A 278 -16.05 -4.31 -24.23
CA SER A 278 -16.22 -5.56 -23.50
C SER A 278 -14.94 -5.90 -22.73
N LEU A 279 -15.10 -6.43 -21.52
CA LEU A 279 -13.99 -6.99 -20.75
C LEU A 279 -13.25 -8.10 -21.53
N LEU A 280 -13.99 -8.83 -22.37
CA LEU A 280 -13.46 -9.91 -23.18
C LEU A 280 -12.45 -9.41 -24.22
N ASP A 281 -12.63 -8.19 -24.73
CA ASP A 281 -11.74 -7.59 -25.73
C ASP A 281 -10.35 -7.34 -25.13
N ILE A 282 -10.29 -6.83 -23.90
CA ILE A 282 -9.02 -6.59 -23.18
C ILE A 282 -8.35 -7.92 -22.81
N ILE A 283 -9.11 -8.92 -22.32
CA ILE A 283 -8.56 -10.24 -21.98
C ILE A 283 -7.98 -10.93 -23.22
N SER A 284 -8.62 -10.75 -24.39
CA SER A 284 -8.22 -11.42 -25.63
C SER A 284 -7.13 -10.67 -26.41
N ASP A 285 -6.82 -9.42 -26.07
CA ASP A 285 -5.78 -8.63 -26.74
C ASP A 285 -4.38 -9.23 -26.44
N PRO A 286 -3.65 -9.74 -27.45
CA PRO A 286 -2.31 -10.31 -27.24
C PRO A 286 -1.26 -9.26 -26.90
N ASP A 287 -1.50 -7.99 -27.22
CA ASP A 287 -0.57 -6.88 -27.03
C ASP A 287 -0.85 -6.09 -25.74
N ALA A 288 -1.81 -6.53 -24.91
CA ALA A 288 -2.19 -5.84 -23.67
C ALA A 288 -2.04 -6.74 -22.44
N GLY A 289 -1.12 -6.37 -21.57
CA GLY A 289 -0.93 -7.00 -20.26
C GLY A 289 -0.36 -8.41 -20.31
N THR A 290 0.07 -8.87 -19.15
CA THR A 290 0.49 -10.26 -18.92
C THR A 290 -0.73 -11.15 -18.62
N PRO A 291 -0.56 -12.49 -18.60
CA PRO A 291 -1.63 -13.38 -18.12
C PRO A 291 -2.08 -13.04 -16.69
N GLU A 292 -1.15 -12.55 -15.86
CA GLU A 292 -1.48 -12.09 -14.51
C GLU A 292 -2.38 -10.85 -14.53
N ASP A 293 -2.09 -9.87 -15.38
CA ASP A 293 -2.89 -8.63 -15.50
C ASP A 293 -4.33 -8.93 -15.93
N LYS A 294 -4.48 -9.84 -16.88
CA LYS A 294 -5.78 -10.34 -17.36
C LYS A 294 -6.56 -11.04 -16.26
N MET A 295 -5.87 -11.88 -15.47
CA MET A 295 -6.47 -12.52 -14.31
C MET A 295 -6.87 -11.52 -13.23
N ARG A 296 -6.01 -10.55 -12.88
CA ARG A 296 -6.31 -9.46 -11.92
C ARG A 296 -7.59 -8.74 -12.31
N LEU A 297 -7.65 -8.24 -13.54
CA LEU A 297 -8.80 -7.54 -14.10
C LEU A 297 -10.09 -8.37 -14.00
N PHE A 298 -10.02 -9.64 -14.38
CA PHE A 298 -11.18 -10.52 -14.30
C PHE A 298 -11.62 -10.83 -12.87
N LEU A 299 -10.67 -11.03 -11.94
CA LEU A 299 -10.99 -11.22 -10.52
C LEU A 299 -11.63 -9.97 -9.93
N ILE A 300 -11.15 -8.77 -10.24
CA ILE A 300 -11.75 -7.50 -9.80
C ILE A 300 -13.19 -7.39 -10.33
N TYR A 301 -13.40 -7.65 -11.62
CA TYR A 301 -14.75 -7.73 -12.21
C TYR A 301 -15.64 -8.74 -11.47
N TYR A 302 -15.13 -9.95 -11.25
CA TYR A 302 -15.89 -11.00 -10.60
C TYR A 302 -16.16 -10.67 -9.13
N ILE A 303 -15.29 -9.96 -8.40
CA ILE A 303 -15.53 -9.55 -7.01
C ILE A 303 -16.57 -8.42 -6.96
N SER A 304 -16.42 -7.40 -7.80
CA SER A 304 -17.22 -6.15 -7.73
C SER A 304 -18.63 -6.25 -8.32
N THR A 305 -18.91 -7.25 -9.16
CA THR A 305 -20.25 -7.48 -9.73
C THR A 305 -21.25 -7.96 -8.66
N GLN A 306 -22.49 -7.46 -8.66
CA GLN A 306 -23.51 -7.94 -7.69
C GLN A 306 -24.01 -9.34 -8.05
N GLN A 307 -24.30 -9.55 -9.32
CA GLN A 307 -24.72 -10.84 -9.88
C GLN A 307 -23.52 -11.47 -10.58
N ALA A 308 -23.34 -12.78 -10.39
CA ALA A 308 -22.31 -13.48 -11.13
C ALA A 308 -22.70 -13.51 -12.62
N PRO A 309 -21.73 -13.52 -13.55
CA PRO A 309 -22.01 -13.76 -14.95
C PRO A 309 -22.82 -15.04 -15.16
N SER A 310 -23.58 -15.12 -16.25
CA SER A 310 -24.25 -16.37 -16.61
C SER A 310 -23.21 -17.49 -16.79
N GLU A 311 -23.63 -18.75 -16.65
CA GLU A 311 -22.70 -19.88 -16.81
C GLU A 311 -22.05 -19.90 -18.19
N ALA A 312 -22.81 -19.53 -19.23
CA ALA A 312 -22.31 -19.40 -20.60
C ALA A 312 -21.25 -18.28 -20.73
N ASP A 313 -21.51 -17.09 -20.17
CA ASP A 313 -20.56 -15.98 -20.22
C ASP A 313 -19.29 -16.31 -19.42
N LEU A 314 -19.46 -16.92 -18.25
CA LEU A 314 -18.34 -17.32 -17.40
C LEU A 314 -17.43 -18.33 -18.12
N GLU A 315 -18.00 -19.25 -18.89
CA GLU A 315 -17.22 -20.22 -19.66
C GLU A 315 -16.46 -19.55 -20.81
N GLN A 316 -17.05 -18.54 -21.46
CA GLN A 316 -16.33 -17.73 -22.45
C GLN A 316 -15.13 -17.00 -21.83
N TYR A 317 -15.30 -16.39 -20.65
CA TYR A 317 -14.20 -15.74 -19.95
C TYR A 317 -13.10 -16.73 -19.55
N LYS A 318 -13.45 -17.90 -19.01
CA LYS A 318 -12.45 -18.94 -18.67
C LYS A 318 -11.66 -19.39 -19.90
N LYS A 319 -12.34 -19.58 -21.02
CA LYS A 319 -11.67 -19.96 -22.28
C LYS A 319 -10.67 -18.88 -22.70
N ALA A 320 -11.11 -17.62 -22.77
CA ALA A 320 -10.22 -16.51 -23.14
C ALA A 320 -9.03 -16.35 -22.17
N LEU A 321 -9.26 -16.52 -20.86
CA LEU A 321 -8.18 -16.50 -19.86
C LEU A 321 -7.20 -17.66 -20.06
N THR A 322 -7.70 -18.87 -20.34
CA THR A 322 -6.87 -20.06 -20.58
C THR A 322 -6.05 -19.90 -21.87
N ASP A 323 -6.67 -19.43 -22.94
CA ASP A 323 -6.03 -19.14 -24.22
C ASP A 323 -4.94 -18.06 -24.06
N ALA A 324 -5.15 -17.10 -23.14
CA ALA A 324 -4.16 -16.10 -22.75
C ALA A 324 -3.08 -16.63 -21.76
N GLY A 325 -3.09 -17.92 -21.41
CA GLY A 325 -2.09 -18.56 -20.54
C GLY A 325 -2.33 -18.37 -19.03
N CYS A 326 -3.54 -17.98 -18.62
CA CYS A 326 -3.85 -17.74 -17.21
C CYS A 326 -4.09 -19.05 -16.45
N ASN A 327 -3.63 -19.12 -15.20
CA ASN A 327 -4.03 -20.16 -14.25
C ASN A 327 -5.41 -19.83 -13.66
N LEU A 328 -6.39 -20.74 -13.77
CA LEU A 328 -7.76 -20.53 -13.28
C LEU A 328 -7.98 -20.82 -11.79
N ASN A 329 -6.98 -21.32 -11.06
CA ASN A 329 -7.14 -21.64 -9.64
C ASN A 329 -7.52 -20.43 -8.77
N PRO A 330 -6.94 -19.21 -8.95
CA PRO A 330 -7.40 -18.03 -8.22
C PRO A 330 -8.90 -17.78 -8.37
N LEU A 331 -9.42 -17.92 -9.60
CA LEU A 331 -10.85 -17.77 -9.88
C LEU A 331 -11.67 -18.84 -9.16
N GLN A 332 -11.20 -20.09 -9.12
CA GLN A 332 -11.88 -21.15 -8.40
C GLN A 332 -12.07 -20.82 -6.92
N TYR A 333 -11.04 -20.30 -6.25
CA TYR A 333 -11.14 -19.87 -4.87
C TYR A 333 -12.07 -18.67 -4.70
N ILE A 334 -11.92 -17.63 -5.52
CA ILE A 334 -12.77 -16.43 -5.47
C ILE A 334 -14.25 -16.75 -5.70
N LYS A 335 -14.56 -17.74 -6.55
CA LYS A 335 -15.95 -18.25 -6.71
C LYS A 335 -16.51 -18.80 -5.41
N GLN A 336 -15.74 -19.61 -4.69
CA GLN A 336 -16.15 -20.18 -3.40
C GLN A 336 -16.32 -19.09 -2.36
N TRP A 337 -15.33 -18.20 -2.21
CA TRP A 337 -15.38 -17.05 -1.32
C TRP A 337 -16.64 -16.20 -1.57
N LYS A 338 -16.93 -15.84 -2.83
CA LYS A 338 -18.10 -15.01 -3.16
C LYS A 338 -19.42 -15.70 -2.83
N ALA A 339 -19.49 -17.03 -2.96
CA ALA A 339 -20.65 -17.81 -2.56
C ALA A 339 -20.85 -17.78 -1.03
N PHE A 340 -19.79 -17.95 -0.25
CA PHE A 340 -19.83 -17.84 1.22
C PHE A 340 -20.25 -16.44 1.68
N THR A 341 -19.68 -15.38 1.10
CA THR A 341 -20.05 -14.00 1.43
C THR A 341 -21.53 -13.74 1.15
N LYS A 342 -22.07 -14.24 0.02
CA LYS A 342 -23.51 -14.14 -0.28
C LYS A 342 -24.38 -14.85 0.76
N MET A 343 -24.00 -16.05 1.18
CA MET A 343 -24.73 -16.79 2.22
C MET A 343 -24.68 -16.09 3.58
N ALA A 344 -23.52 -15.54 3.96
CA ALA A 344 -23.37 -14.78 5.21
C ALA A 344 -24.14 -13.45 5.20
N SER A 345 -24.29 -12.82 4.03
CA SER A 345 -25.06 -11.57 3.85
C SER A 345 -26.57 -11.76 3.65
N ALA A 346 -27.07 -13.00 3.55
CA ALA A 346 -28.49 -13.26 3.40
C ALA A 346 -29.21 -12.88 4.70
N PRO A 347 -30.13 -11.89 4.68
CA PRO A 347 -30.81 -11.49 5.90
C PRO A 347 -31.72 -12.63 6.38
N ALA A 348 -31.64 -12.95 7.67
CA ALA A 348 -32.80 -13.51 8.37
C ALA A 348 -33.94 -12.48 8.20
N SER A 349 -34.88 -12.76 7.31
CA SER A 349 -35.92 -11.81 6.91
C SER A 349 -36.74 -11.35 8.10
N TYR A 350 -36.74 -10.03 8.34
CA TYR A 350 -37.96 -9.26 8.61
C TYR A 350 -37.74 -7.80 8.21
N GLY A 351 -38.57 -7.28 7.30
CA GLY A 351 -38.81 -5.84 7.12
C GLY A 351 -38.04 -5.15 5.97
N SER A 352 -38.74 -4.96 4.85
CA SER A 352 -38.35 -4.10 3.73
C SER A 352 -38.15 -2.64 4.15
N THR A 353 -37.11 -1.96 3.67
CA THR A 353 -37.22 -0.61 3.08
C THR A 353 -36.02 -0.33 2.16
N THR A 354 -36.32 -0.13 0.88
CA THR A 354 -35.43 0.34 -0.20
C THR A 354 -34.85 1.74 0.07
N THR A 355 -33.52 1.89 0.00
CA THR A 355 -32.86 3.20 -0.16
C THR A 355 -31.96 3.20 -1.40
N LYS A 356 -32.22 4.14 -2.32
CA LYS A 356 -31.46 4.36 -3.56
C LYS A 356 -30.15 5.11 -3.26
N PRO A 357 -29.01 4.81 -3.90
CA PRO A 357 -27.84 5.67 -3.83
C PRO A 357 -27.96 6.82 -4.83
N MET A 358 -27.93 8.06 -4.32
CA MET A 358 -27.82 9.29 -5.09
C MET A 358 -26.39 9.47 -5.61
N GLY A 359 -26.26 9.78 -6.90
CA GLY A 359 -25.02 10.27 -7.49
C GLY A 359 -24.78 11.75 -7.19
N LEU A 360 -23.51 12.17 -7.24
CA LEU A 360 -23.12 13.57 -7.40
C LEU A 360 -21.69 13.66 -7.97
N LEU A 361 -21.62 14.16 -9.20
CA LEU A 361 -20.43 14.62 -9.91
C LEU A 361 -20.38 16.16 -9.85
N SER A 362 -19.20 16.74 -9.64
CA SER A 362 -18.79 18.07 -10.15
C SER A 362 -17.26 18.20 -10.01
N ARG A 363 -16.47 18.05 -11.08
CA ARG A 363 -15.98 19.10 -12.02
C ARG A 363 -15.01 20.12 -11.39
N VAL A 364 -13.72 20.01 -11.72
CA VAL A 364 -12.75 21.13 -11.81
C VAL A 364 -11.76 20.84 -12.95
N MET A 365 -11.48 21.87 -13.76
CA MET A 365 -10.62 21.88 -14.95
C MET A 365 -9.29 22.63 -14.70
N ASN A 366 -8.23 22.14 -15.36
CA ASN A 366 -7.07 22.80 -15.99
C ASN A 366 -6.27 23.92 -15.29
N THR A 367 -4.93 23.74 -15.27
CA THR A 367 -3.93 24.68 -15.84
C THR A 367 -2.69 23.87 -16.25
N GLY A 368 -2.12 24.12 -17.44
CA GLY A 368 -1.25 23.19 -18.16
C GLY A 368 0.27 23.40 -18.10
N SER A 369 0.99 22.55 -18.82
CA SER A 369 2.26 22.84 -19.50
C SER A 369 2.63 21.68 -20.46
N GLN A 370 3.21 22.05 -21.60
CA GLN A 370 3.62 21.19 -22.69
C GLN A 370 4.90 20.42 -22.34
N PHE A 371 4.76 19.11 -22.14
CA PHE A 371 5.79 18.12 -22.45
C PHE A 371 5.07 16.82 -22.81
N VAL A 372 5.51 16.19 -23.90
CA VAL A 372 4.83 15.08 -24.58
C VAL A 372 4.71 13.86 -23.65
N MET A 373 3.52 13.65 -23.09
CA MET A 373 3.06 12.43 -22.40
C MET A 373 1.64 12.11 -22.90
N GLU A 374 1.56 11.61 -24.12
CA GLU A 374 0.32 11.13 -24.74
C GLU A 374 -0.01 9.75 -24.12
N GLY A 375 -1.10 9.65 -23.34
CA GLY A 375 -1.62 8.40 -22.75
C GLY A 375 -1.83 8.39 -21.23
N VAL A 376 -1.02 9.13 -20.46
CA VAL A 376 -0.93 8.94 -18.98
C VAL A 376 -1.57 10.10 -18.18
N LYS A 377 -1.76 11.28 -18.80
CA LYS A 377 -2.12 12.52 -18.09
C LYS A 377 -3.60 12.66 -17.66
N ASN A 378 -4.52 11.82 -18.15
CA ASN A 378 -5.96 11.96 -17.87
C ASN A 378 -6.49 11.04 -16.76
N LEU A 379 -5.63 10.23 -16.13
CA LEU A 379 -6.02 9.33 -15.04
C LEU A 379 -5.97 10.08 -13.70
N VAL A 380 -6.99 10.92 -13.47
CA VAL A 380 -7.20 11.54 -12.15
C VAL A 380 -7.66 10.45 -11.19
N LEU A 381 -6.83 10.11 -10.21
CA LEU A 381 -7.22 9.25 -9.09
C LEU A 381 -8.42 9.89 -8.38
N LYS A 382 -9.60 9.27 -8.48
CA LYS A 382 -10.74 9.69 -7.68
C LYS A 382 -10.44 9.33 -6.24
N GLN A 383 -10.38 10.32 -5.36
CA GLN A 383 -10.23 10.09 -3.92
C GLN A 383 -11.52 9.44 -3.38
N GLN A 384 -11.57 8.12 -3.43
CA GLN A 384 -12.61 7.32 -2.77
C GLN A 384 -12.02 6.63 -1.54
N ASN A 385 -12.76 6.64 -0.45
CA ASN A 385 -12.37 5.89 0.74
C ASN A 385 -12.59 4.40 0.45
N LEU A 386 -11.51 3.63 0.50
CA LEU A 386 -11.53 2.17 0.39
C LEU A 386 -12.23 1.55 1.61
N PRO A 387 -12.69 0.28 1.55
CA PRO A 387 -13.41 -0.38 2.63
C PRO A 387 -12.77 -0.20 4.02
N VAL A 388 -11.46 -0.46 4.13
CA VAL A 388 -10.70 -0.28 5.37
C VAL A 388 -10.75 1.15 5.90
N THR A 389 -10.59 2.15 5.03
CA THR A 389 -10.66 3.57 5.38
C THR A 389 -12.06 3.98 5.82
N ARG A 390 -13.13 3.46 5.18
CA ARG A 390 -14.52 3.74 5.58
C ARG A 390 -14.84 3.16 6.95
N ILE A 391 -14.41 1.93 7.22
CA ILE A 391 -14.57 1.28 8.53
C ILE A 391 -13.86 2.10 9.61
N LEU A 392 -12.62 2.51 9.34
CA LEU A 392 -11.88 3.35 10.26
C LEU A 392 -12.59 4.69 10.49
N ASP A 393 -13.03 5.39 9.44
CA ASP A 393 -13.74 6.67 9.58
C ASP A 393 -15.01 6.52 10.43
N ASN A 394 -15.80 5.46 10.22
CA ASN A 394 -16.98 5.20 11.02
C ASN A 394 -16.64 4.99 12.51
N LEU A 395 -15.64 4.16 12.81
CA LEU A 395 -15.27 3.81 14.17
C LEU A 395 -14.51 4.93 14.90
N MET A 396 -13.62 5.62 14.20
CA MET A 396 -12.81 6.72 14.74
C MET A 396 -13.68 7.95 15.03
N GLU A 397 -14.70 8.22 14.21
CA GLU A 397 -15.65 9.32 14.39
C GLU A 397 -16.92 8.91 15.17
N MET A 398 -17.04 7.64 15.59
CA MET A 398 -18.22 7.10 16.27
C MET A 398 -19.55 7.30 15.50
N LYS A 399 -19.48 7.20 14.17
CA LYS A 399 -20.65 7.28 13.28
C LYS A 399 -21.42 5.97 13.34
N SER A 400 -22.75 6.04 13.39
CA SER A 400 -23.58 4.85 13.21
C SER A 400 -23.58 4.49 11.73
N ASN A 401 -23.26 3.23 11.44
CA ASN A 401 -23.23 2.68 10.11
C ASN A 401 -23.51 1.18 10.20
N PRO A 402 -24.46 0.62 9.42
CA PRO A 402 -24.75 -0.81 9.45
C PRO A 402 -23.53 -1.72 9.26
N GLU A 403 -22.49 -1.25 8.54
CA GLU A 403 -21.23 -1.98 8.33
C GLU A 403 -20.38 -2.10 9.60
N THR A 404 -20.56 -1.22 10.60
CA THR A 404 -19.71 -1.15 11.80
C THR A 404 -20.46 -1.16 13.13
N ASP A 405 -21.80 -1.09 13.11
CA ASP A 405 -22.64 -1.04 14.31
C ASP A 405 -22.56 -2.33 15.13
N ASP A 406 -22.32 -3.48 14.48
CA ASP A 406 -22.21 -4.80 15.10
C ASP A 406 -20.78 -5.15 15.59
N TYR A 407 -19.79 -4.29 15.31
CA TYR A 407 -18.41 -4.50 15.70
C TYR A 407 -18.30 -4.67 17.22
N ARG A 408 -17.50 -5.64 17.65
CA ARG A 408 -17.25 -5.90 19.06
C ARG A 408 -16.43 -4.78 19.68
N TYR A 409 -16.66 -4.55 20.97
CA TYR A 409 -15.94 -3.55 21.77
C TYR A 409 -15.18 -4.27 22.87
N PHE A 410 -13.87 -4.04 22.95
CA PHE A 410 -13.08 -4.50 24.08
C PHE A 410 -12.32 -3.33 24.70
N ASP A 411 -12.42 -3.23 26.03
CA ASP A 411 -11.64 -2.30 26.81
C ASP A 411 -10.78 -3.06 27.85
N PRO A 412 -9.50 -3.30 27.55
CA PRO A 412 -8.59 -4.01 28.46
C PRO A 412 -8.39 -3.34 29.83
N LYS A 413 -8.59 -2.01 29.95
CA LYS A 413 -8.47 -1.30 31.24
C LYS A 413 -9.73 -1.42 32.10
N MET A 414 -10.88 -1.80 31.53
CA MET A 414 -12.11 -2.00 32.29
C MET A 414 -12.10 -3.37 32.98
N LEU A 415 -11.62 -3.42 34.23
CA LEU A 415 -11.47 -4.66 35.01
C LEU A 415 -12.81 -5.35 35.39
N ARG A 416 -13.95 -4.67 35.24
CA ARG A 416 -15.31 -5.14 35.61
C ARG A 416 -16.40 -4.63 34.65
N GLY A 417 -16.19 -4.74 33.34
CA GLY A 417 -17.21 -4.36 32.33
C GLY A 417 -18.04 -5.56 31.88
N ASN A 418 -19.34 -5.36 31.64
CA ASN A 418 -20.14 -6.30 30.85
C ASN A 418 -19.57 -6.27 29.42
N ASP A 419 -19.11 -7.41 28.90
CA ASP A 419 -18.41 -7.56 27.60
C ASP A 419 -19.29 -7.20 26.39
N SER A 420 -19.78 -5.97 26.23
CA SER A 420 -20.50 -5.59 25.00
C SER A 420 -20.86 -4.12 24.84
N SER A 421 -20.94 -3.31 25.90
CA SER A 421 -21.51 -1.96 25.75
C SER A 421 -20.44 -0.91 25.47
N VAL A 422 -20.38 -0.44 24.23
CA VAL A 422 -19.66 0.80 23.86
C VAL A 422 -20.12 1.91 24.82
N PRO A 423 -19.19 2.64 25.48
CA PRO A 423 -19.57 3.75 26.36
C PRO A 423 -20.50 4.73 25.65
N ARG A 424 -21.58 5.17 26.32
CA ARG A 424 -22.55 6.12 25.74
C ARG A 424 -21.93 7.48 25.39
N ASN A 425 -20.74 7.78 25.91
CA ASN A 425 -20.04 9.03 25.67
C ASN A 425 -19.23 8.93 24.35
N LYS A 426 -19.71 9.61 23.31
CA LYS A 426 -19.26 9.50 21.91
C LYS A 426 -18.14 10.49 21.57
N ASN A 427 -17.04 10.49 22.31
CA ASN A 427 -15.89 11.30 21.89
C ASN A 427 -15.16 10.59 20.75
N PRO A 428 -14.90 11.28 19.62
CA PRO A 428 -14.07 10.73 18.55
C PRO A 428 -12.67 10.41 19.05
N PHE A 429 -12.06 9.39 18.45
CA PHE A 429 -10.66 9.05 18.69
C PHE A 429 -9.74 10.00 17.91
N GLN A 430 -8.63 10.39 18.53
CA GLN A 430 -7.57 11.16 17.87
C GLN A 430 -6.49 10.25 17.30
N GLU A 431 -6.22 9.12 17.94
CA GLU A 431 -5.24 8.15 17.47
C GLU A 431 -5.92 6.83 17.13
N ALA A 432 -5.56 6.24 15.99
CA ALA A 432 -6.03 4.93 15.59
C ALA A 432 -4.92 4.08 14.98
N ILE A 433 -4.94 2.79 15.27
CA ILE A 433 -4.16 1.75 14.64
C ILE A 433 -5.13 0.88 13.85
N VAL A 434 -4.91 0.73 12.55
CA VAL A 434 -5.63 -0.25 11.72
C VAL A 434 -4.70 -1.42 11.50
N PHE A 435 -5.18 -2.63 11.79
CA PHE A 435 -4.41 -3.84 11.56
C PHE A 435 -5.20 -4.85 10.73
N VAL A 436 -4.63 -5.24 9.58
CA VAL A 436 -5.22 -6.23 8.66
C VAL A 436 -4.66 -7.63 8.94
N VAL A 437 -5.53 -8.53 9.40
CA VAL A 437 -5.27 -9.97 9.53
C VAL A 437 -5.44 -10.62 8.17
N GLY A 438 -4.41 -11.34 7.70
CA GLY A 438 -4.39 -11.91 6.34
C GLY A 438 -3.76 -10.98 5.30
N GLY A 439 -3.07 -9.94 5.75
CA GLY A 439 -2.14 -9.17 4.92
C GLY A 439 -2.68 -7.87 4.33
N GLY A 440 -1.75 -6.96 4.08
CA GLY A 440 -1.96 -5.59 3.68
C GLY A 440 -1.20 -5.21 2.43
N ASN A 441 -1.46 -4.01 1.93
CA ASN A 441 -0.83 -3.49 0.72
C ASN A 441 -0.64 -1.96 0.79
N TYR A 442 0.19 -1.43 -0.11
CA TYR A 442 0.48 0.01 -0.15
C TYR A 442 -0.70 0.86 -0.63
N ILE A 443 -1.68 0.29 -1.34
CA ILE A 443 -2.86 1.03 -1.82
C ILE A 443 -3.74 1.42 -0.63
N GLU A 444 -4.01 0.47 0.27
CA GLU A 444 -4.73 0.73 1.52
C GLU A 444 -3.98 1.70 2.43
N TYR A 445 -2.67 1.49 2.60
CA TYR A 445 -1.83 2.39 3.37
C TYR A 445 -1.91 3.82 2.84
N GLN A 446 -1.76 4.01 1.52
CA GLN A 446 -1.81 5.32 0.91
C GLN A 446 -3.19 5.97 1.03
N ASN A 447 -4.27 5.18 0.88
CA ASN A 447 -5.63 5.69 1.07
C ASN A 447 -5.89 6.20 2.50
N LEU A 448 -5.35 5.51 3.52
CA LEU A 448 -5.39 5.97 4.91
C LEU A 448 -4.55 7.24 5.14
N VAL A 449 -3.37 7.33 4.50
CA VAL A 449 -2.52 8.53 4.54
C VAL A 449 -3.24 9.73 3.91
N ASP A 450 -3.92 9.54 2.79
CA ASP A 450 -4.65 10.62 2.13
C ASP A 450 -5.91 11.02 2.91
N TYR A 451 -6.60 10.06 3.52
CA TYR A 451 -7.71 10.32 4.43
C TYR A 451 -7.30 11.20 5.62
N ILE A 452 -6.13 10.95 6.24
CA ILE A 452 -5.69 11.68 7.44
C ILE A 452 -5.13 13.07 7.13
N LYS A 453 -4.59 13.30 5.92
CA LYS A 453 -4.07 14.63 5.52
C LYS A 453 -5.10 15.74 5.68
N GLY A 454 -6.39 15.43 5.52
CA GLY A 454 -7.50 16.38 5.71
C GLY A 454 -8.00 16.55 7.15
N LYS A 455 -7.40 15.87 8.14
CA LYS A 455 -7.91 15.75 9.51
C LYS A 455 -6.88 16.25 10.52
N GLN A 456 -7.07 17.48 11.03
CA GLN A 456 -6.17 18.06 12.02
C GLN A 456 -6.25 17.32 13.37
N GLY A 457 -5.10 17.15 14.03
CA GLY A 457 -5.00 16.54 15.37
C GLY A 457 -5.20 15.02 15.41
N LYS A 458 -5.38 14.37 14.26
CA LYS A 458 -5.61 12.93 14.16
C LYS A 458 -4.40 12.21 13.58
N HIS A 459 -4.12 11.02 14.12
CA HIS A 459 -3.00 10.18 13.72
C HIS A 459 -3.47 8.74 13.45
N ILE A 460 -3.00 8.18 12.34
CA ILE A 460 -3.31 6.80 11.95
C ILE A 460 -2.01 6.03 11.73
N LEU A 461 -1.94 4.84 12.30
CA LEU A 461 -0.92 3.85 12.00
C LEU A 461 -1.56 2.62 11.33
N TYR A 462 -1.05 2.28 10.14
CA TYR A 462 -1.46 1.06 9.43
C TYR A 462 -0.49 -0.09 9.74
N GLY A 463 -1.02 -1.28 9.98
CA GLY A 463 -0.27 -2.51 10.12
C GLY A 463 -0.97 -3.70 9.48
N CYS A 464 -0.20 -4.76 9.25
CA CYS A 464 -0.73 -6.00 8.69
C CYS A 464 0.14 -7.21 9.10
N SER A 465 -0.42 -8.41 8.96
CA SER A 465 0.32 -9.66 9.24
C SER A 465 1.44 -9.90 8.22
N GLU A 466 1.17 -9.61 6.95
CA GLU A 466 2.09 -9.67 5.82
C GLU A 466 1.85 -8.47 4.90
N LEU A 467 2.90 -7.89 4.33
CA LEU A 467 2.77 -6.93 3.24
C LEU A 467 3.03 -7.64 1.91
N PHE A 468 2.06 -7.61 0.99
CA PHE A 468 2.18 -8.27 -0.32
C PHE A 468 1.86 -7.32 -1.48
N ASN A 469 2.32 -7.69 -2.68
CA ASN A 469 1.85 -7.12 -3.95
C ASN A 469 0.82 -8.04 -4.62
N ALA A 470 0.27 -7.62 -5.76
CA ALA A 470 -0.78 -8.38 -6.45
C ALA A 470 -0.29 -9.77 -6.89
N THR A 471 0.94 -9.88 -7.40
CA THR A 471 1.57 -11.15 -7.79
C THR A 471 1.62 -12.15 -6.63
N GLN A 472 2.10 -11.70 -5.47
CA GLN A 472 2.17 -12.53 -4.26
C GLN A 472 0.78 -12.95 -3.78
N PHE A 473 -0.19 -12.03 -3.82
CA PHE A 473 -1.56 -12.34 -3.40
C PHE A 473 -2.25 -13.32 -4.35
N ILE A 474 -2.13 -13.14 -5.67
CA ILE A 474 -2.64 -14.10 -6.68
C ILE A 474 -2.04 -15.47 -6.48
N LYS A 475 -0.75 -15.57 -6.15
CA LYS A 475 -0.12 -16.85 -5.84
C LYS A 475 -0.77 -17.53 -4.64
N GLN A 476 -1.08 -16.78 -3.58
CA GLN A 476 -1.81 -17.32 -2.42
C GLN A 476 -3.22 -17.80 -2.82
N LEU A 477 -3.97 -17.00 -3.60
CA LEU A 477 -5.30 -17.38 -4.10
C LEU A 477 -5.24 -18.62 -5.01
N SER A 478 -4.20 -18.73 -5.85
CA SER A 478 -3.96 -19.88 -6.71
C SER A 478 -3.77 -21.16 -5.90
N GLN A 479 -2.95 -21.09 -4.84
CA GLN A 479 -2.72 -22.22 -3.95
C GLN A 479 -3.98 -22.63 -3.18
N LEU A 480 -4.81 -21.67 -2.76
CA LEU A 480 -6.09 -21.95 -2.11
C LEU A 480 -7.14 -22.53 -3.06
N GLY A 481 -7.01 -22.26 -4.37
CA GLY A 481 -7.88 -22.80 -5.41
C GLY A 481 -7.47 -24.18 -5.92
N GLN A 482 -6.28 -24.67 -5.55
CA GLN A 482 -5.85 -26.03 -5.87
C GLN A 482 -6.73 -27.04 -5.11
N LYS A 483 -7.25 -28.04 -5.85
CA LYS A 483 -7.98 -29.18 -5.29
C LYS A 483 -7.05 -30.35 -5.06
#